data_AF-A0A354F0Z3-F1
#
_entry.id   AF-A0A354F0Z3-F1
#
_cell.length_a   1.000
_cell.length_b   1.000
_cell.length_c   1.000
_cell.angle_alpha   90.00
_cell.angle_beta   90.00
_cell.angle_gamma   90.00
#
_symmetry.space_group_name_H-M   'P 1'
#
loop_
_entity.id
_entity.type
_entity.pdbx_description
1 polymer ?
#
loop_
_entity_poly.entity_id
_entity_poly.type
_entity_poly.pdbx_seq_one_letter_code
_entity_poly.pdbx_strand_id
1 'polypeptide(L)' 'MTIIALPAFQDNYIWVITDEAHQTFACVDPGDAEPVLTFAYTTGLV' A
#
# COMPACT_ATOMS: atom_id res chain seq x y z
N MET A 1 -8.94 -2.89 -10.00
CA MET A 1 -8.05 -3.65 -9.10
C MET A 1 -6.64 -3.48 -9.60
N THR A 2 -5.78 -2.84 -8.81
CA THR A 2 -4.40 -2.51 -9.18
C THR A 2 -3.45 -3.04 -8.12
N ILE A 3 -2.27 -3.51 -8.52
CA ILE A 3 -1.22 -3.99 -7.61
C ILE A 3 -0.04 -3.03 -7.67
N ILE A 4 0.42 -2.57 -6.52
CA ILE A 4 1.49 -1.57 -6.38
C ILE A 4 2.53 -2.12 -5.39
N ALA A 5 3.80 -1.99 -5.74
CA ALA A 5 4.92 -2.37 -4.88
C ALA A 5 5.41 -1.13 -4.13
N LEU A 6 5.31 -1.13 -2.80
CA LEU A 6 5.92 -0.10 -1.96
C LEU A 6 7.27 -0.61 -1.45
N PRO A 7 8.39 0.07 -1.75
CA PRO A 7 9.68 -0.29 -1.19
C PRO A 7 9.66 -0.21 0.35
N ALA A 8 10.24 -1.19 1.02
CA ALA A 8 10.42 -1.22 2.46
C ALA A 8 11.79 -1.81 2.81
N PHE A 9 12.46 -1.25 3.83
CA PHE A 9 13.81 -1.66 4.22
C PHE A 9 14.82 -1.60 3.06
N GLN A 10 15.65 -2.64 2.88
CA GLN A 10 16.69 -2.68 1.84
C GLN A 10 16.24 -3.40 0.58
N ASP A 11 15.53 -4.53 0.70
CA ASP A 11 15.22 -5.45 -0.39
C ASP A 11 13.79 -6.00 -0.35
N ASN A 12 12.96 -5.51 0.58
CA ASN A 12 11.57 -5.94 0.74
C ASN A 12 10.60 -4.99 0.07
N TYR A 13 9.42 -5.52 -0.25
CA TYR A 13 8.30 -4.75 -0.77
C TYR A 13 7.03 -5.11 -0.02
N ILE A 14 6.25 -4.09 0.30
CA ILE A 14 4.88 -4.24 0.77
C ILE A 14 3.99 -4.17 -0.47
N TRP A 15 3.16 -5.19 -0.68
CA TRP A 15 2.25 -5.22 -1.81
C TRP A 15 0.94 -4.56 -1.43
N VAL A 16 0.55 -3.53 -2.18
CA VAL A 16 -0.76 -2.89 -2.06
C VAL A 16 -1.68 -3.40 -3.16
N ILE A 17 -2.87 -3.82 -2.78
CA ILE A 17 -3.95 -4.19 -3.69
C ILE A 17 -5.06 -3.15 -3.49
N THR A 18 -5.38 -2.39 -4.53
CA THR A 18 -6.43 -1.37 -4.47
C THR A 18 -7.74 -1.85 -5.10
N ASP A 19 -8.85 -1.49 -4.49
CA ASP A 19 -10.18 -1.56 -5.06
C ASP A 19 -10.73 -0.15 -5.25
N GLU A 20 -10.55 0.38 -6.46
CA GLU A 20 -11.01 1.72 -6.83
C GLU A 20 -12.53 1.88 -6.75
N ALA A 21 -13.31 0.81 -6.94
CA ALA A 21 -14.76 0.89 -6.89
C ALA A 21 -15.25 1.18 -5.45
N HIS A 22 -14.54 0.64 -4.46
CA HIS A 22 -14.88 0.79 -3.05
C HIS A 22 -14.00 1.81 -2.31
N GLN A 23 -13.01 2.40 -3.00
CA GLN A 23 -12.04 3.34 -2.43
C GLN A 23 -11.26 2.73 -1.26
N THR A 24 -10.98 1.43 -1.33
CA THR A 24 -10.25 0.70 -0.29
C THR A 24 -8.95 0.13 -0.81
N PHE A 25 -8.06 -0.23 0.11
CA PHE A 25 -6.87 -1.01 -0.22
C PHE A 25 -6.53 -2.02 0.87
N ALA A 26 -5.74 -3.02 0.50
CA ALA A 26 -5.16 -3.98 1.41
C ALA A 26 -3.64 -4.05 1.21
N CYS A 27 -2.91 -4.27 2.30
CA CYS A 27 -1.47 -4.51 2.28
C CYS A 27 -1.15 -5.97 2.58
N VAL A 28 -0.17 -6.52 1.89
CA VAL A 28 0.42 -7.83 2.17
C VAL A 28 1.80 -7.63 2.80
N ASP A 29 2.07 -8.34 3.89
CA ASP A 29 3.30 -8.29 4.69
C ASP A 29 3.79 -6.86 5.04
N PRO A 30 2.94 -6.02 5.68
CA PRO A 30 3.34 -4.66 6.06
C PRO A 30 4.36 -4.67 7.21
N GLY A 31 5.64 -4.80 6.86
CA GLY A 31 6.75 -4.78 7.82
C GLY A 31 7.14 -3.37 8.29
N ASP A 32 6.80 -2.33 7.52
CA ASP A 32 7.02 -0.92 7.85
C ASP A 32 5.75 -0.11 7.57
N ALA A 33 5.36 0.74 8.51
CA ALA A 33 4.15 1.55 8.44
C ALA A 33 4.34 2.83 7.61
N GLU A 34 5.55 3.40 7.55
CA GLU A 34 5.80 4.68 6.88
C GLU A 34 5.39 4.68 5.39
N PRO A 35 5.82 3.71 4.54
CA PRO A 35 5.41 3.69 3.14
C PRO A 35 3.90 3.46 2.96
N VAL A 36 3.28 2.67 3.84
CA VAL A 36 1.85 2.36 3.80
C VAL A 36 1.00 3.59 4.13
N LEU A 37 1.34 4.30 5.22
CA LEU A 37 0.64 5.52 5.61
C LEU A 37 0.82 6.62 4.57
N THR A 38 2.02 6.78 4.04
CA THR A 38 2.30 7.74 2.96
C THR A 38 1.44 7.47 1.73
N PHE A 39 1.32 6.20 1.32
CA PHE A 39 0.44 5.79 0.24
C PHE A 39 -1.03 6.13 0.53
N ALA A 40 -1.52 5.79 1.73
CA ALA A 40 -2.91 6.04 2.12
C ALA A 40 -3.24 7.55 2.12
N TYR A 41 -2.38 8.38 2.71
CA TYR A 41 -2.57 9.84 2.74
C TYR A 41 -2.50 10.48 1.35
N THR A 42 -1.66 9.97 0.46
CA THR A 42 -1.50 10.53 -0.89
C THR A 42 -2.66 10.14 -1.81
N THR A 43 -3.21 8.94 -1.63
CA THR A 43 -4.27 8.41 -2.50
C THR A 43 -5.67 8.68 -1.97
N GLY A 44 -5.83 8.94 -0.67
CA GLY A 44 -7.13 9.09 -0.02
C GLY A 44 -7.91 7.78 0.12
N LEU A 45 -7.27 6.64 -0.14
CA LEU A 45 -7.85 5.31 0.06
C LEU A 45 -7.78 4.90 1.54
N VAL A 46 -8.73 4.08 1.98
CA VAL A 46 -8.90 3.63 3.37
C VAL A 46 -8.81 2.12 3.55
#